data_AF-A0A6V7XHD5-F1
#
_entry.id   AF-A0A6V7XHD5-F1
#
_cell.length_a   1.000
_cell.length_b   1.000
_cell.length_c   1.000
_cell.angle_alpha   90.00
_cell.angle_beta   90.00
_cell.angle_gamma   90.00
#
_symmetry.space_group_name_H-M   'P 1'
#
loop_
_entity.id
_entity.type
_entity.pdbx_description
1 polymer ?
#
loop_
_entity_poly.entity_id
_entity_poly.type
_entity_poly.pdbx_seq_one_letter_code
_entity_poly.pdbx_strand_id
1 'polypeptide(L)'
;MNVCLYARMIYRSPTEAYSRIMSFKYAFLSHIVIPLSIHLPDNQKIYFTSKNASKIISAINAGKIPDSRLSAYWKLCISDSAAKNILFENIPETYAFNKNDKVWKKLNISEKNKNRKPRIGRIYTVSREIQNCSLYIF
;
A
#
# COMPACT_ATOMS: atom_id res chain seq x y z
N MET A 1 3.27 -6.47 -30.64
CA MET A 1 3.58 -7.25 -29.41
C MET A 1 4.75 -6.55 -28.70
N ASN A 2 4.52 -5.89 -27.57
CA ASN A 2 5.54 -5.04 -26.92
C ASN A 2 6.59 -5.89 -26.17
N VAL A 3 7.69 -6.21 -26.86
CA VAL A 3 8.81 -7.05 -26.36
C VAL A 3 9.47 -6.45 -25.11
N CYS A 4 9.42 -5.13 -24.92
CA CYS A 4 10.06 -4.43 -23.81
C CYS A 4 9.47 -4.68 -22.41
N LEU A 5 8.29 -5.31 -22.30
CA LEU A 5 7.70 -5.67 -21.01
C LEU A 5 8.24 -6.99 -20.44
N TYR A 6 8.78 -7.88 -21.29
CA TYR A 6 9.21 -9.22 -20.87
C TYR A 6 10.59 -9.23 -20.20
N ALA A 7 11.49 -8.32 -20.58
CA ALA A 7 12.86 -8.29 -20.05
C ALA A 7 12.98 -7.83 -18.58
N ARG A 8 11.87 -7.41 -17.95
CA ARG A 8 11.86 -6.89 -16.56
C ARG A 8 11.25 -7.86 -15.53
N MET A 9 10.90 -9.08 -15.91
CA MET A 9 10.31 -10.05 -14.97
C MET A 9 11.33 -11.11 -14.53
N ILE A 10 11.60 -11.18 -13.23
CA ILE A 10 12.29 -12.30 -12.59
C ILE A 10 11.24 -13.39 -12.37
N TYR A 11 11.06 -14.28 -13.35
CA TYR A 11 10.23 -15.47 -13.17
C TYR A 11 10.93 -16.45 -12.22
N ARG A 12 10.21 -17.01 -11.25
CA ARG A 12 10.75 -17.97 -10.27
C ARG A 12 10.89 -19.38 -10.86
N SER A 13 10.07 -19.73 -11.85
CA SER A 13 10.11 -21.03 -12.53
C SER A 13 9.72 -20.93 -14.01
N PRO A 14 10.11 -21.91 -14.85
CA PRO A 14 9.63 -22.01 -16.23
C PRO A 14 8.11 -22.12 -16.34
N THR A 15 7.45 -22.75 -15.37
CA THR A 15 5.97 -22.89 -15.34
C THR A 15 5.26 -21.56 -15.11
N GLU A 16 5.83 -20.66 -14.30
CA GLU A 16 5.34 -19.31 -14.10
C GLU A 16 5.46 -18.49 -15.40
N ALA A 17 6.62 -18.58 -16.06
CA ALA A 17 6.86 -17.92 -17.34
C ALA A 17 5.87 -18.39 -18.43
N TYR A 18 5.70 -19.71 -18.57
CA TYR A 18 4.77 -20.32 -19.52
C TYR A 18 3.32 -19.86 -19.28
N SER A 19 2.89 -19.89 -18.01
CA SER A 19 1.54 -19.43 -17.63
C SER A 19 1.32 -17.96 -17.96
N ARG A 20 2.33 -17.11 -17.82
CA ARG A 20 2.26 -15.69 -18.20
C ARG A 20 2.16 -15.50 -19.71
N ILE A 21 2.97 -16.22 -20.49
CA ILE A 21 2.96 -16.19 -21.96
C ILE A 21 1.58 -16.61 -22.48
N MET A 22 1.02 -17.70 -21.93
CA MET A 22 -0.28 -18.22 -22.31
C MET A 22 -1.45 -17.48 -21.65
N SER A 23 -1.19 -16.44 -20.85
CA SER A 23 -2.21 -15.70 -20.09
C SER A 23 -3.08 -16.58 -19.17
N PHE A 24 -2.55 -17.71 -18.72
CA PHE A 24 -3.19 -18.56 -17.71
C PHE A 24 -3.12 -17.92 -16.33
N LYS A 25 -4.22 -18.06 -15.57
CA LYS A 25 -4.25 -17.67 -14.16
C LYS A 25 -3.41 -18.68 -13.37
N TYR A 26 -2.18 -18.28 -13.02
CA TYR A 26 -1.26 -19.12 -12.27
C TYR A 26 -1.74 -19.42 -10.84
N ALA A 27 -2.44 -18.48 -10.20
CA ALA A 27 -2.97 -18.67 -8.84
C ALA A 27 -4.32 -17.98 -8.67
N PHE A 28 -5.27 -18.69 -8.06
CA PHE A 28 -6.51 -18.11 -7.56
C PHE A 28 -6.32 -17.69 -6.11
N LEU A 29 -6.12 -16.39 -5.88
CA LEU A 29 -6.04 -15.87 -4.52
C LEU A 29 -7.44 -15.79 -3.91
N SER A 30 -7.61 -16.39 -2.73
CA SER A 30 -8.84 -16.30 -1.93
C SER A 30 -9.08 -14.88 -1.41
N HIS A 31 -8.01 -14.12 -1.20
CA HIS A 31 -8.04 -12.80 -0.57
C HIS A 31 -7.11 -11.80 -1.29
N ILE A 32 -7.26 -10.52 -0.95
CA ILE A 32 -6.38 -9.44 -1.39
C ILE A 32 -5.45 -9.09 -0.23
N VAL A 33 -4.15 -9.15 -0.45
CA VAL A 33 -3.14 -8.76 0.55
C VAL A 33 -2.79 -7.29 0.37
N ILE A 34 -2.97 -6.48 1.41
CA ILE A 34 -2.63 -5.06 1.43
C ILE A 34 -1.33 -4.86 2.22
N PRO A 35 -0.26 -4.34 1.60
CA PRO A 35 0.97 -4.07 2.32
C PRO A 35 0.77 -2.90 3.29
N LEU A 36 1.08 -3.14 4.56
CA LEU A 36 1.11 -2.15 5.62
C LEU A 36 2.57 -1.91 6.03
N SER A 37 2.92 -0.65 6.23
CA SER A 37 4.25 -0.21 6.64
C SER A 37 4.19 0.29 8.08
N ILE A 38 5.14 -0.14 8.89
CA ILE A 38 5.37 0.38 10.25
C ILE A 38 6.68 1.17 10.23
N HIS A 39 6.71 2.25 11.00
CA HIS A 39 7.87 3.08 11.24
C HIS A 39 7.76 3.73 12.62
N LEU A 40 8.89 4.19 13.15
CA LEU A 40 8.92 5.04 14.34
C LEU A 40 8.37 6.44 14.01
N PRO A 41 8.00 7.25 15.02
CA PRO A 41 7.71 8.67 14.82
C PRO A 41 8.86 9.34 14.05
N ASP A 42 8.51 10.14 13.05
CA ASP A 42 9.42 10.88 12.15
C ASP A 42 10.40 10.06 11.30
N ASN A 43 10.59 8.77 11.58
CA ASN A 43 11.44 7.86 10.78
C ASN A 43 10.68 7.18 9.63
N GLN A 44 9.75 7.90 9.00
CA GLN A 44 8.99 7.38 7.87
C GLN A 44 9.80 7.44 6.57
N LYS A 45 9.75 6.38 5.76
CA LYS A 45 10.28 6.41 4.40
C LYS A 45 9.35 7.23 3.50
N ILE A 46 9.90 8.27 2.88
CA ILE A 46 9.17 9.10 1.91
C ILE A 46 9.69 8.80 0.51
N TYR A 47 8.78 8.32 -0.33
CA TYR A 47 9.08 8.05 -1.73
C TYR A 47 8.71 9.25 -2.59
N PHE A 48 9.61 9.61 -3.49
CA PHE A 48 9.37 10.67 -4.46
C PHE A 48 9.92 10.29 -5.83
N THR A 49 9.32 10.88 -6.86
CA THR A 49 9.83 10.87 -8.23
C THR A 49 10.54 12.19 -8.50
N SER A 50 11.43 12.22 -9.51
CA SER A 50 12.15 13.44 -9.92
C SER A 50 11.23 14.67 -10.07
N LYS A 51 10.01 14.47 -10.61
CA LYS A 51 9.01 15.54 -10.78
C LYS A 51 8.46 16.11 -9.47
N ASN A 52 8.39 15.29 -8.41
CA ASN A 52 7.76 15.65 -7.14
C ASN A 52 8.78 15.94 -6.02
N ALA A 53 10.07 15.72 -6.28
CA ALA A 53 11.14 15.82 -5.30
C ALA A 53 11.18 17.19 -4.64
N SER A 54 11.23 18.26 -5.43
CA SER A 54 11.33 19.65 -4.94
C SER A 54 10.16 20.02 -4.01
N LYS A 55 8.93 19.69 -4.40
CA LYS A 55 7.72 19.96 -3.61
C LYS A 55 7.71 19.19 -2.28
N ILE A 56 8.19 17.95 -2.29
CA ILE A 56 8.25 17.12 -1.09
C ILE A 56 9.32 17.65 -0.15
N ILE A 57 10.51 17.97 -0.66
CA ILE A 57 11.61 18.55 0.12
C ILE A 57 11.18 19.88 0.75
N SER A 58 10.54 20.78 0.00
CA SER A 58 10.05 22.05 0.55
C SER A 58 9.01 21.86 1.64
N ALA A 59 8.12 20.87 1.52
CA ALA A 59 7.13 20.57 2.53
C ALA A 59 7.76 20.01 3.82
N ILE A 60 8.77 19.15 3.67
CA ILE A 60 9.54 18.60 4.80
C ILE A 60 10.29 19.72 5.52
N ASN A 61 10.96 20.62 4.79
CA ASN A 61 11.65 21.78 5.37
C ASN A 61 10.70 22.72 6.13
N ALA A 62 9.43 22.78 5.71
CA ALA A 62 8.37 23.52 6.40
C ALA A 62 7.71 22.74 7.56
N GLY A 63 8.27 21.59 7.95
CA GLY A 63 7.76 20.74 9.05
C GLY A 63 6.52 19.91 8.69
N LYS A 64 6.11 19.86 7.41
CA LYS A 64 4.92 19.11 6.97
C LYS A 64 5.32 17.75 6.41
N ILE A 65 5.33 16.74 7.28
CA ILE A 65 5.63 15.36 6.91
C ILE A 65 4.37 14.72 6.29
N PRO A 66 4.48 14.05 5.13
CA PRO A 66 3.36 13.38 4.51
C PRO A 66 2.87 12.18 5.33
N ASP A 67 1.56 12.12 5.59
CA ASP A 67 0.97 11.00 6.31
C ASP A 67 1.24 9.63 5.66
N SER A 68 1.68 8.66 6.47
CA SER A 68 1.68 7.25 6.10
C SER A 68 0.30 6.62 6.33
N ARG A 69 0.18 5.35 5.93
CA ARG A 69 -0.96 4.52 6.31
C ARG A 69 -1.10 4.38 7.83
N LEU A 70 0.00 4.37 8.57
CA LEU A 70 0.01 4.22 10.02
C LEU A 70 -0.37 5.53 10.72
N SER A 71 0.21 6.66 10.32
CA SER A 71 -0.15 7.96 10.90
C SER A 71 -1.61 8.33 10.58
N ALA A 72 -2.07 8.06 9.36
CA ALA A 72 -3.46 8.23 8.97
C ALA A 72 -4.40 7.30 9.76
N TYR A 73 -3.95 6.11 10.15
CA TYR A 73 -4.72 5.21 11.00
C TYR A 73 -4.88 5.77 12.42
N TRP A 74 -3.84 6.33 13.03
CA TRP A 74 -3.98 6.98 14.33
C TRP A 74 -4.94 8.17 14.29
N LYS A 75 -4.86 9.00 13.23
CA LYS A 75 -5.83 10.08 13.01
C LYS A 75 -7.26 9.54 12.87
N LEU A 76 -7.43 8.43 12.15
CA LEU A 76 -8.72 7.75 12.03
C LEU A 76 -9.24 7.31 13.41
N CYS A 77 -8.41 6.66 14.23
CA CYS A 77 -8.80 6.20 15.56
C CYS A 77 -9.19 7.33 16.53
N ILE A 78 -8.67 8.53 16.31
CA ILE A 78 -9.09 9.73 17.07
C ILE A 78 -10.48 10.18 16.60
N SER A 79 -10.73 10.17 15.29
CA SER A 79 -11.99 10.66 14.70
C SER A 79 -13.16 9.68 14.79
N ASP A 80 -12.90 8.37 14.73
CA ASP A 80 -13.93 7.32 14.63
C ASP A 80 -13.69 6.26 15.71
N SER A 81 -14.63 6.17 16.66
CA SER A 81 -14.60 5.20 17.76
C SER A 81 -14.64 3.75 17.27
N ALA A 82 -15.28 3.49 16.12
CA ALA A 82 -15.32 2.14 15.55
C ALA A 82 -13.93 1.67 15.10
N ALA A 83 -13.14 2.58 14.52
CA ALA A 83 -11.77 2.28 14.08
C ALA A 83 -10.82 2.04 15.25
N LYS A 84 -11.08 2.63 16.42
CA LYS A 84 -10.27 2.44 17.63
C LYS A 84 -10.25 0.99 18.13
N ASN A 85 -11.32 0.24 17.87
CA ASN A 85 -11.46 -1.16 18.29
C ASN A 85 -10.89 -2.16 17.26
N ILE A 86 -10.38 -1.69 16.13
CA ILE A 86 -9.89 -2.53 15.03
C ILE A 86 -8.37 -2.46 15.01
N LEU A 87 -7.69 -3.60 15.04
CA LEU A 87 -6.23 -3.66 14.90
C LEU A 87 -5.79 -3.09 13.54
N PHE A 88 -4.60 -2.48 13.51
CA PHE A 88 -4.07 -1.90 12.27
C PHE A 88 -3.96 -2.92 11.12
N GLU A 89 -3.65 -4.18 11.40
CA GLU A 89 -3.61 -5.26 10.40
C GLU A 89 -4.99 -5.60 9.81
N ASN A 90 -6.06 -5.40 10.58
CA ASN A 90 -7.44 -5.72 10.19
C ASN A 90 -8.18 -4.50 9.64
N ILE A 91 -7.61 -3.29 9.76
CA ILE A 91 -8.21 -2.08 9.20
C ILE A 91 -8.56 -2.17 7.71
N PRO A 92 -7.80 -2.88 6.83
CA PRO A 92 -8.12 -2.91 5.41
C PRO A 92 -9.37 -3.75 5.06
N GLU A 93 -9.89 -4.51 6.03
CA GLU A 93 -11.16 -5.23 5.89
C GLU A 93 -12.33 -4.25 5.88
N THR A 94 -12.31 -3.24 6.74
CA THR A 94 -13.42 -2.31 6.97
C THR A 94 -13.19 -0.93 6.35
N TYR A 95 -11.94 -0.51 6.17
CA TYR A 95 -11.56 0.76 5.57
C TYR A 95 -10.66 0.55 4.34
N ALA A 96 -10.71 1.48 3.41
CA ALA A 96 -9.80 1.55 2.27
C ALA A 96 -8.97 2.82 2.34
N PHE A 97 -7.67 2.69 2.12
CA PHE A 97 -6.76 3.82 2.09
C PHE A 97 -6.85 4.56 0.76
N ASN A 98 -7.22 5.85 0.80
CA ASN A 98 -7.15 6.73 -0.36
C ASN A 98 -5.72 7.28 -0.49
N LYS A 99 -5.03 6.94 -1.59
CA LYS A 99 -3.64 7.36 -1.83
C LYS A 99 -3.51 8.86 -2.09
N ASN A 100 -4.53 9.50 -2.65
CA ASN A 100 -4.48 10.92 -3.01
C ASN A 100 -4.63 11.80 -1.77
N ASP A 101 -5.68 11.53 -0.99
CA ASP A 101 -6.01 12.27 0.22
C ASP A 101 -5.18 11.81 1.43
N LYS A 102 -4.52 10.64 1.34
CA LYS A 102 -3.80 9.97 2.43
C LYS A 102 -4.65 9.70 3.67
N VAL A 103 -5.91 9.37 3.47
CA VAL A 103 -6.86 9.05 4.55
C VAL A 103 -7.50 7.68 4.37
N TRP A 104 -7.87 7.07 5.48
CA TRP A 104 -8.70 5.87 5.49
C TRP A 104 -10.17 6.26 5.33
N LYS A 105 -10.84 5.66 4.35
CA LYS A 105 -12.29 5.84 4.12
C LYS A 105 -13.01 4.54 4.42
N LYS A 106 -14.14 4.62 5.13
CA LYS A 106 -14.96 3.45 5.45
C LYS A 106 -15.47 2.81 4.16
N LEU A 107 -15.40 1.49 4.07
CA LEU A 107 -15.92 0.75 2.93
C LEU A 107 -17.44 0.61 3.03
N ASN A 108 -18.14 0.95 1.95
CA ASN A 108 -19.57 0.68 1.81
C ASN A 108 -19.78 -0.79 1.46
N ILE A 109 -19.78 -1.65 2.48
CA ILE A 109 -20.04 -3.08 2.34
C ILE A 109 -21.57 -3.27 2.32
N SER A 110 -22.19 -3.10 1.16
CA SER A 110 -23.58 -3.49 0.94
C SER A 110 -23.71 -5.02 0.93
N GLU A 111 -24.89 -5.57 1.25
CA GLU A 111 -25.19 -7.01 1.19
C GLU A 111 -24.89 -7.64 -0.18
N LYS A 112 -24.96 -6.86 -1.27
CA LYS A 112 -24.57 -7.30 -2.64
C LYS A 112 -23.07 -7.60 -2.79
N ASN A 113 -22.22 -7.16 -1.84
CA ASN A 113 -20.77 -7.36 -1.83
C ASN A 113 -20.32 -8.57 -0.98
N LYS A 114 -21.23 -9.46 -0.54
CA LYS A 114 -20.88 -10.68 0.21
C LYS A 114 -19.88 -11.58 -0.53
N ASN A 115 -19.88 -11.56 -1.86
CA ASN A 115 -18.94 -12.32 -2.70
C ASN A 115 -17.59 -11.63 -2.93
N ARG A 116 -17.29 -10.50 -2.27
CA ARG A 116 -15.97 -9.86 -2.45
C ARG A 116 -14.89 -10.72 -1.80
N LYS A 117 -13.70 -10.67 -2.40
CA LYS A 117 -12.50 -11.23 -1.77
C LYS A 117 -12.17 -10.45 -0.49
N PRO A 118 -11.96 -11.12 0.66
CA PRO A 118 -11.52 -10.46 1.89
C PRO A 118 -10.18 -9.74 1.67
N ARG A 119 -9.94 -8.71 2.49
CA ARG A 119 -8.77 -7.83 2.37
C ARG A 119 -7.94 -7.92 3.64
N ILE A 120 -6.79 -8.59 3.57
CA ILE A 120 -5.94 -8.81 4.74
C ILE A 120 -4.78 -7.82 4.69
N GLY A 121 -4.60 -7.04 5.75
CA GLY A 121 -3.41 -6.22 5.94
C GLY A 121 -2.23 -7.09 6.31
N ARG A 122 -1.08 -6.86 5.66
CA ARG A 122 0.15 -7.58 5.98
C ARG A 122 1.28 -6.59 6.21
N ILE A 123 1.78 -6.60 7.43
CA ILE A 123 2.89 -5.75 7.86
C ILE A 123 4.18 -6.33 7.29
N TYR A 124 4.97 -5.48 6.62
CA TYR A 124 6.29 -5.86 6.14
C TYR A 124 7.37 -5.09 6.87
N THR A 125 8.41 -5.80 7.31
CA THR A 125 9.63 -5.22 7.88
C THR A 125 10.46 -4.49 6.85
N VAL A 126 10.38 -4.91 5.58
CA VAL A 126 11.07 -4.29 4.44
C VAL A 126 10.04 -3.83 3.42
N SER A 127 10.10 -2.56 3.02
CA SER A 127 9.24 -2.05 1.95
C SER A 127 9.54 -2.75 0.63
N ARG A 128 8.48 -3.15 -0.08
CA ARG A 128 8.56 -3.89 -1.34
C ARG A 128 8.57 -3.00 -2.59
N GLU A 129 8.58 -1.68 -2.42
CA GLU A 129 8.61 -0.73 -3.53
C GLU A 129 10.04 -0.61 -4.08
N ILE A 130 10.29 -1.30 -5.20
CA ILE A 130 11.62 -1.51 -5.80
C ILE A 130 12.15 -0.29 -6.59
N GLN A 131 11.34 0.75 -6.81
CA GLN A 131 11.58 1.74 -7.89
C GLN A 131 11.67 3.22 -7.46
N ASN A 132 11.84 3.55 -6.18
CA ASN A 132 11.82 4.96 -5.76
C ASN A 132 13.05 5.33 -4.92
N CYS A 133 13.65 6.49 -5.22
CA CYS A 133 14.55 7.18 -4.30
C CYS A 133 13.76 7.45 -3.01
N SER A 134 14.27 6.95 -1.88
CA SER A 134 13.66 7.14 -0.57
C SER A 134 14.51 8.10 0.25
N LEU A 135 13.91 9.16 0.77
CA LEU A 135 14.52 9.97 1.83
C LEU A 135 14.25 9.30 3.18
N TYR A 136 15.29 9.18 4.01
CA TYR A 136 15.14 8.91 5.44
C TYR A 136 15.23 10.25 6.17
N ILE A 137 14.24 10.52 7.00
CA ILE A 137 14.29 11.64 7.94
C ILE A 137 14.85 11.05 9.26
N PHE A 138 15.89 11.71 9.79
CA PHE A 138 16.46 11.50 11.12
C PHE A 138 16.23 12.76 11.95
#